data_AF-A0A3A4KB36-F1
#
_entry.id   AF-A0A3A4KB36-F1
#
_cell.length_a   1.000
_cell.length_b   1.000
_cell.length_c   1.000
_cell.angle_alpha   90.00
_cell.angle_beta   90.00
_cell.angle_gamma   90.00
#
_symmetry.space_group_name_H-M   'P 1'
#
loop_
_entity.id
_entity.type
_entity.pdbx_description
1 polymer ?
#
loop_
_entity_poly.entity_id
_entity_poly.type
_entity_poly.pdbx_seq_one_letter_code
_entity_poly.pdbx_strand_id
1 'polypeptide(L)'
;MIDVSGPHPPHPRYRSVAPEIVFDPATDLDLRRPAAHTTMAQLGYSPRIQARFPADIAVTAPFRMFSPRGVEKLQHVVRTLKSTVLNGDSGASTAVKPAATGAMVRGTVHRNAYIRDLIGSPCLHEFIQSVLGVAVLPTYLSHELGHLNIPPADPVLPAVKWHCDTNSIVLVVNVFDTADLDGGDFQFFDGPRNLGRAFLDAGEEVPESRIVTPGLVRAGWAVLLQGAAVLHRASSLRTPGERVTMASAFDPVDATFPDPNRFYPLVREDAGAVSAEIESQFFELARHRARRSAYLLERYLQEATWTPNPEVIAADLDRCVAEVNETLHILRQGGISAAEAAAKRKEDDEQLFSDR
;
A
#
# COMPACT_ATOMS: atom_id res chain seq x y z
N MET A 1 18.22 -18.93 -1.55
CA MET A 1 17.43 -17.72 -1.33
C MET A 1 18.32 -16.63 -0.80
N ILE A 2 18.56 -15.60 -1.60
CA ILE A 2 19.14 -14.36 -1.10
C ILE A 2 18.13 -13.79 -0.10
N ASP A 3 18.53 -13.60 1.15
CA ASP A 3 17.73 -12.88 2.12
C ASP A 3 17.66 -11.41 1.69
N VAL A 4 16.66 -11.10 0.87
CA VAL A 4 16.37 -9.74 0.42
C VAL A 4 15.64 -8.93 1.50
N SER A 5 15.19 -9.55 2.61
CA SER A 5 14.40 -8.90 3.68
C SER A 5 15.20 -7.91 4.54
N GLY A 6 16.47 -7.67 4.18
CA GLY A 6 17.33 -6.70 4.84
C GLY A 6 16.65 -5.33 5.02
N PRO A 7 16.87 -4.68 6.18
CA PRO A 7 16.12 -3.50 6.60
C PRO A 7 16.13 -2.41 5.53
N HIS A 8 15.02 -1.69 5.38
CA HIS A 8 15.00 -0.46 4.60
C HIS A 8 16.07 0.46 5.18
N PRO A 9 17.09 0.86 4.40
CA PRO A 9 18.12 1.73 4.93
C PRO A 9 17.47 3.05 5.36
N PRO A 10 17.89 3.61 6.50
CA PRO A 10 17.31 4.85 7.00
C PRO A 10 17.55 5.96 5.98
N HIS A 11 16.50 6.74 5.71
CA HIS A 11 16.65 7.90 4.84
C HIS A 11 17.16 9.12 5.65
N PRO A 12 18.26 9.78 5.23
CA PRO A 12 19.03 10.69 6.08
C PRO A 12 18.29 11.95 6.53
N ARG A 13 17.22 12.34 5.81
CA ARG A 13 16.37 13.49 6.19
C ARG A 13 15.20 13.15 7.09
N TYR A 14 14.86 11.87 7.24
CA TYR A 14 13.85 11.48 8.21
C TYR A 14 14.51 11.45 9.59
N ARG A 15 14.01 12.31 10.48
CA ARG A 15 14.43 12.33 11.88
C ARG A 15 13.55 11.39 12.67
N SER A 16 14.16 10.56 13.52
CA SER A 16 13.41 9.77 14.49
C SER A 16 12.74 10.71 15.50
N VAL A 17 11.49 10.42 15.82
CA VAL A 17 10.71 11.19 16.79
C VAL A 17 10.69 10.44 18.12
N ALA A 18 11.29 11.03 19.15
CA ALA A 18 11.34 10.51 20.52
C ALA A 18 10.03 10.80 21.31
N PRO A 19 9.72 10.02 22.37
CA PRO A 19 10.42 8.82 22.84
C PRO A 19 10.07 7.59 22.01
N GLU A 20 11.06 6.73 21.74
CA GLU A 20 10.83 5.48 21.04
C GLU A 20 10.17 4.46 21.97
N ILE A 21 8.85 4.31 21.82
CA ILE A 21 8.12 3.19 22.40
C ILE A 21 8.63 1.91 21.74
N VAL A 22 9.04 0.94 22.55
CA VAL A 22 9.48 -0.37 22.04
C VAL A 22 8.27 -1.21 21.64
N PHE A 23 8.30 -1.71 20.40
CA PHE A 23 7.34 -2.69 19.91
C PHE A 23 7.68 -4.07 20.47
N ASP A 24 6.66 -4.76 20.99
CA ASP A 24 6.78 -6.15 21.42
C ASP A 24 5.60 -6.94 20.85
N PRO A 25 5.82 -7.85 19.88
CA PRO A 25 4.74 -8.58 19.24
C PRO A 25 3.94 -9.45 20.22
N ALA A 26 4.54 -9.91 21.33
CA ALA A 26 3.87 -10.76 22.31
C ALA A 26 2.86 -10.00 23.16
N THR A 27 3.06 -8.70 23.36
CA THR A 27 2.18 -7.87 24.21
C THR A 27 1.35 -6.86 23.43
N ASP A 28 1.81 -6.44 22.25
CA ASP A 28 1.16 -5.39 21.46
C ASP A 28 0.19 -5.96 20.40
N LEU A 29 0.42 -7.19 19.91
CA LEU A 29 -0.47 -7.83 18.94
C LEU A 29 -1.50 -8.76 19.61
N ASP A 30 -2.69 -8.84 19.04
CA ASP A 30 -3.72 -9.85 19.32
C ASP A 30 -4.35 -10.27 17.99
N LEU A 31 -3.55 -10.96 17.17
CA LEU A 31 -3.88 -11.33 15.81
C LEU A 31 -4.98 -12.40 15.79
N ARG A 32 -6.17 -12.02 15.34
CA ARG A 32 -7.31 -12.93 15.16
C ARG A 32 -7.61 -13.04 13.68
N ARG A 33 -7.86 -14.26 13.18
CA ARG A 33 -8.27 -14.44 11.78
C ARG A 33 -9.59 -13.70 11.50
N PRO A 34 -9.76 -13.13 10.30
CA PRO A 34 -11.03 -12.57 9.88
C PRO A 34 -12.11 -13.67 9.85
N ALA A 35 -13.33 -13.33 10.26
CA ALA A 35 -14.44 -14.28 10.31
C ALA A 35 -14.98 -14.65 8.90
N ALA A 36 -14.74 -13.77 7.93
CA ALA A 36 -15.14 -13.94 6.54
C ALA A 36 -14.23 -13.11 5.62
N HIS A 37 -14.34 -13.31 4.32
CA HIS A 37 -13.70 -12.50 3.29
C HIS A 37 -14.56 -12.51 2.02
N THR A 38 -14.35 -11.50 1.17
CA THR A 38 -14.85 -11.47 -0.20
C THR A 38 -13.72 -11.86 -1.14
N THR A 39 -13.98 -12.77 -2.08
CA THR A 39 -13.00 -13.22 -3.07
C THR A 39 -13.04 -12.38 -4.35
N MET A 40 -11.99 -12.49 -5.15
CA MET A 40 -11.91 -11.87 -6.47
C MET A 40 -13.02 -12.40 -7.39
N ALA A 41 -13.32 -13.70 -7.31
CA ALA A 41 -14.45 -14.30 -8.02
C ALA A 41 -15.81 -13.75 -7.57
N GLN A 42 -16.01 -13.52 -6.27
CA GLN A 42 -17.24 -12.92 -5.74
C GLN A 42 -17.42 -11.46 -6.20
N LEU A 43 -16.33 -10.70 -6.33
CA LEU A 43 -16.36 -9.38 -6.98
C LEU A 43 -16.60 -9.47 -8.49
N GLY A 44 -16.67 -10.66 -9.09
CA GLY A 44 -16.95 -10.82 -10.52
C GLY A 44 -15.74 -10.69 -11.45
N TYR A 45 -14.51 -10.81 -10.92
CA TYR A 45 -13.33 -10.92 -11.79
C TYR A 45 -13.30 -12.25 -12.52
N SER A 46 -12.84 -12.25 -13.78
CA SER A 46 -12.65 -13.48 -14.56
C SER A 46 -11.51 -14.33 -14.00
N PRO A 47 -11.48 -15.66 -14.25
CA PRO A 47 -10.34 -16.51 -13.86
C PRO A 47 -9.00 -16.03 -14.42
N ARG A 48 -9.00 -15.38 -15.60
CA ARG A 48 -7.80 -14.81 -16.22
C ARG A 48 -7.24 -13.66 -15.40
N ILE A 49 -8.10 -12.74 -14.96
CA ILE A 49 -7.68 -11.62 -14.11
C ILE A 49 -7.28 -12.13 -12.73
N GLN A 50 -8.04 -13.07 -12.15
CA GLN A 50 -7.72 -13.68 -10.86
C GLN A 50 -6.30 -14.26 -10.83
N ALA A 51 -5.86 -14.93 -11.90
CA ALA A 51 -4.52 -15.52 -12.00
C ALA A 51 -3.37 -14.50 -11.98
N ARG A 52 -3.65 -13.20 -12.14
CA ARG A 52 -2.66 -12.12 -12.06
C ARG A 52 -2.51 -11.54 -10.65
N PHE A 53 -3.36 -11.94 -9.71
CA PHE A 53 -3.27 -11.54 -8.32
C PHE A 53 -2.71 -12.67 -7.47
N PRO A 54 -1.91 -12.34 -6.44
CA PRO A 54 -1.26 -13.36 -5.64
C PRO A 54 -2.23 -14.15 -4.76
N ALA A 55 -3.40 -13.60 -4.43
CA ALA A 55 -4.37 -14.27 -3.57
C ALA A 55 -5.80 -14.07 -4.08
N ASP A 56 -6.65 -15.09 -3.93
CA ASP A 56 -8.07 -15.00 -4.29
C ASP A 56 -8.87 -14.10 -3.34
N ILE A 57 -8.40 -13.87 -2.11
CA ILE A 57 -9.04 -12.92 -1.20
C ILE A 57 -8.90 -11.51 -1.79
N ALA A 58 -10.03 -10.87 -2.11
CA ALA A 58 -10.09 -9.49 -2.56
C ALA A 58 -10.08 -8.52 -1.37
N VAL A 59 -10.93 -8.78 -0.35
CA VAL A 59 -10.98 -7.99 0.88
C VAL A 59 -11.46 -8.85 2.05
N THR A 60 -10.85 -8.70 3.22
CA THR A 60 -11.28 -9.42 4.43
C THR A 60 -12.39 -8.68 5.16
N ALA A 61 -13.22 -9.39 5.92
CA ALA A 61 -13.93 -8.77 7.03
C ALA A 61 -12.93 -8.16 8.03
N PRO A 62 -13.32 -7.17 8.85
CA PRO A 62 -12.43 -6.60 9.84
C PRO A 62 -12.00 -7.67 10.84
N PHE A 63 -10.74 -7.61 11.24
CA PHE A 63 -10.16 -8.54 12.19
C PHE A 63 -9.33 -7.80 13.24
N ARG A 64 -9.21 -8.40 14.42
CA ARG A 64 -8.41 -7.81 15.50
C ARG A 64 -6.93 -8.03 15.19
N MET A 65 -6.16 -6.95 15.23
CA MET A 65 -4.72 -6.98 15.04
C MET A 65 -3.97 -6.64 16.34
N PHE A 66 -4.46 -5.65 17.10
CA PHE A 66 -3.80 -5.16 18.30
C PHE A 66 -4.49 -5.60 19.59
N SER A 67 -3.67 -5.83 20.62
CA SER A 67 -4.11 -5.87 22.01
C SER A 67 -4.50 -4.47 22.49
N PRO A 68 -5.20 -4.31 23.63
CA PRO A 68 -5.49 -2.97 24.17
C PRO A 68 -4.22 -2.16 24.42
N ARG A 69 -3.16 -2.80 24.93
CA ARG A 69 -1.84 -2.19 25.13
C ARG A 69 -1.20 -1.76 23.81
N GLY A 70 -1.31 -2.58 22.77
CA GLY A 70 -0.82 -2.23 21.44
C GLY A 70 -1.55 -1.03 20.85
N VAL A 71 -2.87 -0.94 21.04
CA VAL A 71 -3.66 0.23 20.65
C VAL A 71 -3.17 1.49 21.36
N GLU A 72 -2.97 1.44 22.68
CA GLU A 72 -2.47 2.60 23.45
C GLU A 72 -1.11 3.10 22.93
N LYS A 73 -0.18 2.17 22.68
CA LYS A 73 1.13 2.49 22.10
C LYS A 73 1.02 3.07 20.69
N LEU A 74 0.23 2.45 19.82
CA LEU A 74 0.02 2.94 18.46
C LEU A 74 -0.58 4.35 18.45
N GLN A 75 -1.58 4.61 19.30
CA GLN A 75 -2.18 5.94 19.43
C GLN A 75 -1.18 6.97 19.96
N HIS A 76 -0.31 6.60 20.91
CA HIS A 76 0.76 7.48 21.36
C HIS A 76 1.71 7.83 20.21
N VAL A 77 2.19 6.83 19.46
CA VAL A 77 3.06 7.03 18.29
C VAL A 77 2.40 7.92 17.25
N VAL A 78 1.12 7.70 16.95
CA VAL A 78 0.36 8.50 15.98
C VAL A 78 0.20 9.95 16.45
N ARG A 79 -0.10 10.21 17.72
CA ARG A 79 -0.18 11.58 18.26
C ARG A 79 1.18 12.28 18.18
N THR A 80 2.27 11.57 18.46
CA THR A 80 3.64 12.08 18.34
C THR A 80 4.00 12.39 16.88
N LEU A 81 3.68 11.50 15.92
CA LEU A 81 3.92 11.77 14.50
C LEU A 81 3.04 12.92 13.98
N LYS A 82 1.77 12.99 14.39
CA LYS A 82 0.84 14.07 14.04
C LYS A 82 1.36 15.44 14.51
N SER A 83 1.90 15.54 15.72
CA SER A 83 2.42 16.81 16.24
C SER A 83 3.61 17.33 15.43
N THR A 84 4.52 16.46 14.96
CA THR A 84 5.64 16.89 14.11
C THR A 84 5.19 17.49 12.78
N VAL A 85 4.10 16.96 12.20
CA VAL A 85 3.54 17.44 10.94
C VAL A 85 2.83 18.77 11.13
N LEU A 86 2.06 18.93 12.21
CA LEU A 86 1.38 20.19 12.54
C LEU A 86 2.36 21.33 12.87
N ASN A 87 3.54 21.00 13.40
CA ASN A 87 4.55 21.99 13.81
C ASN A 87 5.55 22.35 12.69
N GLY A 88 5.32 21.93 11.45
CA GLY A 88 6.13 22.33 10.29
C GLY A 88 7.51 21.66 10.17
N ASP A 89 7.69 20.47 10.77
CA ASP A 89 8.94 19.72 10.61
C ASP A 89 9.05 19.17 9.17
N SER A 90 9.90 19.84 8.38
CA SER A 90 10.03 19.75 6.91
C SER A 90 10.56 18.42 6.34
N GLY A 91 10.72 17.39 7.18
CA GLY A 91 11.06 16.03 6.78
C GLY A 91 9.85 15.16 6.42
N ALA A 92 8.64 15.59 6.74
CA ALA A 92 7.43 14.92 6.28
C ALA A 92 7.15 15.30 4.83
N SER A 93 6.73 14.33 4.02
CA SER A 93 5.90 14.68 2.86
C SER A 93 4.59 15.24 3.39
N THR A 94 4.58 16.56 3.60
CA THR A 94 3.35 17.31 3.68
C THR A 94 2.84 17.47 2.26
N ALA A 95 2.29 16.39 1.69
CA ALA A 95 1.04 16.59 0.96
C ALA A 95 -0.04 16.97 1.99
N VAL A 96 0.15 18.09 2.70
CA VAL A 96 -0.93 18.90 3.23
C VAL A 96 -1.52 19.51 1.98
N LYS A 97 -2.28 18.70 1.22
CA LYS A 97 -3.32 19.28 0.38
C LYS A 97 -4.21 20.10 1.31
N PRO A 98 -4.77 21.22 0.83
CA PRO A 98 -5.43 22.21 1.67
C PRO A 98 -6.39 21.54 2.66
N ALA A 99 -6.57 22.17 3.83
CA ALA A 99 -7.34 21.73 5.00
C ALA A 99 -8.72 21.07 4.76
N ALA A 100 -9.24 21.08 3.54
CA ALA A 100 -10.48 20.46 3.11
C ALA A 100 -10.45 18.92 2.96
N THR A 101 -9.28 18.26 2.81
CA THR A 101 -9.20 16.80 2.55
C THR A 101 -8.39 15.96 3.55
N GLY A 102 -7.75 16.59 4.53
CA GLY A 102 -6.89 15.92 5.52
C GLY A 102 -5.41 15.83 5.13
N ALA A 103 -4.60 15.39 6.09
CA ALA A 103 -3.15 15.25 5.97
C ALA A 103 -2.75 13.77 5.85
N MET A 104 -1.78 13.49 4.98
CA MET A 104 -1.13 12.19 4.90
C MET A 104 0.28 12.28 5.49
N VAL A 105 0.69 11.28 6.28
CA VAL A 105 2.05 11.16 6.81
C VAL A 105 2.68 9.90 6.24
N ARG A 106 3.63 10.09 5.33
CA ARG A 106 4.35 9.00 4.63
C ARG A 106 5.75 8.79 5.21
N GLY A 107 6.32 7.60 4.99
CA GLY A 107 7.64 7.22 5.46
C GLY A 107 7.76 7.16 6.99
N THR A 108 6.71 6.76 7.69
CA THR A 108 6.69 6.70 9.16
C THR A 108 7.65 5.66 9.72
N VAL A 109 7.95 4.60 8.97
CA VAL A 109 9.02 3.61 9.28
C VAL A 109 10.41 4.25 9.40
N HIS A 110 10.66 5.36 8.71
CA HIS A 110 11.90 6.12 8.84
C HIS A 110 11.90 7.05 10.06
N ARG A 111 10.71 7.34 10.61
CA ARG A 111 10.50 8.34 11.67
C ARG A 111 10.26 7.74 13.04
N ASN A 112 9.88 6.46 13.12
CA ASN A 112 9.53 5.86 14.38
C ASN A 112 9.85 4.36 14.40
N ALA A 113 10.66 3.94 15.37
CA ALA A 113 11.08 2.56 15.55
C ALA A 113 9.90 1.61 15.79
N TYR A 114 8.88 2.02 16.56
CA TYR A 114 7.70 1.19 16.79
C TYR A 114 7.02 0.77 15.49
N ILE A 115 6.82 1.72 14.56
CA ILE A 115 6.20 1.43 13.25
C ILE A 115 7.10 0.54 12.41
N ARG A 116 8.41 0.83 12.38
CA ARG A 116 9.39 0.01 11.64
C ARG A 116 9.40 -1.43 12.15
N ASP A 117 9.46 -1.63 13.46
CA ASP A 117 9.54 -2.95 14.09
C ASP A 117 8.21 -3.70 13.98
N LEU A 118 7.08 -2.99 14.07
CA LEU A 118 5.74 -3.54 13.82
C LEU A 118 5.63 -4.07 12.38
N ILE A 119 5.95 -3.24 11.39
CA ILE A 119 5.81 -3.59 9.97
C ILE A 119 6.85 -4.63 9.56
N GLY A 120 8.04 -4.63 10.17
CA GLY A 120 9.06 -5.66 9.98
C GLY A 120 8.85 -6.93 10.81
N SER A 121 7.77 -7.03 11.60
CA SER A 121 7.56 -8.14 12.52
C SER A 121 7.28 -9.46 11.79
N PRO A 122 8.09 -10.52 12.01
CA PRO A 122 7.81 -11.85 11.47
C PRO A 122 6.43 -12.38 11.89
N CYS A 123 6.00 -12.09 13.12
CA CYS A 123 4.68 -12.51 13.60
C CYS A 123 3.53 -11.90 12.77
N LEU A 124 3.69 -10.66 12.30
CA LEU A 124 2.71 -10.02 11.41
C LEU A 124 2.73 -10.65 10.02
N HIS A 125 3.93 -10.89 9.45
CA HIS A 125 4.06 -11.49 8.12
C HIS A 125 3.50 -12.90 8.07
N GLU A 126 3.83 -13.74 9.06
CA GLU A 126 3.31 -15.10 9.20
C GLU A 126 1.78 -15.09 9.30
N PHE A 127 1.21 -14.15 10.05
CA PHE A 127 -0.24 -14.02 10.14
C PHE A 127 -0.88 -13.61 8.81
N ILE A 128 -0.36 -12.59 8.13
CA ILE A 128 -0.87 -12.16 6.81
C ILE A 128 -0.78 -13.30 5.81
N GLN A 129 0.36 -14.01 5.75
CA GLN A 129 0.53 -15.20 4.93
C GLN A 129 -0.49 -16.28 5.27
N SER A 130 -0.77 -16.50 6.56
CA SER A 130 -1.76 -17.48 7.01
C SER A 130 -3.20 -17.12 6.61
N VAL A 131 -3.50 -15.84 6.43
CA VAL A 131 -4.80 -15.33 5.97
C VAL A 131 -4.91 -15.43 4.45
N LEU A 132 -3.89 -14.97 3.72
CA LEU A 132 -3.93 -14.87 2.25
C LEU A 132 -3.56 -16.17 1.52
N GLY A 133 -2.87 -17.09 2.18
CA GLY A 133 -2.38 -18.32 1.56
C GLY A 133 -1.13 -18.13 0.69
N VAL A 134 -0.52 -16.94 0.71
CA VAL A 134 0.70 -16.63 -0.05
C VAL A 134 1.74 -15.96 0.82
N ALA A 135 3.01 -16.26 0.53
CA ALA A 135 4.12 -15.62 1.20
C ALA A 135 4.22 -14.15 0.80
N VAL A 136 4.39 -13.29 1.80
CA VAL A 136 4.42 -11.82 1.64
C VAL A 136 5.63 -11.23 2.33
N LEU A 137 5.97 -10.01 1.92
CA LEU A 137 6.97 -9.16 2.55
C LEU A 137 6.52 -7.70 2.52
N PRO A 138 6.98 -6.83 3.44
CA PRO A 138 6.73 -5.40 3.34
C PRO A 138 7.28 -4.83 2.04
N THR A 139 6.52 -3.97 1.36
CA THR A 139 6.99 -3.39 0.10
C THR A 139 8.31 -2.63 0.24
N TYR A 140 9.12 -2.63 -0.82
CA TYR A 140 10.37 -1.84 -0.89
C TYR A 140 10.13 -0.34 -1.08
N LEU A 141 8.88 0.05 -1.37
CA LEU A 141 8.41 1.42 -1.35
C LEU A 141 8.17 1.87 0.10
N SER A 142 9.25 2.06 0.87
CA SER A 142 9.19 2.37 2.31
C SER A 142 8.38 3.62 2.67
N HIS A 143 8.16 4.56 1.75
CA HIS A 143 7.26 5.69 1.99
C HIS A 143 5.78 5.27 2.16
N GLU A 144 5.38 4.11 1.64
CA GLU A 144 4.04 3.51 1.78
C GLU A 144 3.87 2.71 3.08
N LEU A 145 4.97 2.40 3.78
CA LEU A 145 4.90 1.59 5.00
C LEU A 145 4.49 2.43 6.21
N GLY A 146 3.41 2.00 6.86
CA GLY A 146 2.86 2.62 8.06
C GLY A 146 2.33 4.03 7.82
N HIS A 147 1.92 4.36 6.59
CA HIS A 147 1.41 5.69 6.27
C HIS A 147 0.20 6.02 7.16
N LEU A 148 0.03 7.30 7.52
CA LEU A 148 -1.10 7.74 8.35
C LEU A 148 -2.00 8.66 7.54
N ASN A 149 -3.29 8.36 7.54
CA ASN A 149 -4.32 9.22 6.98
C ASN A 149 -5.01 9.95 8.15
N ILE A 150 -4.77 11.26 8.26
CA ILE A 150 -5.23 12.11 9.36
C ILE A 150 -6.32 13.04 8.82
N PRO A 151 -7.58 12.95 9.30
CA PRO A 151 -8.62 13.89 8.92
C PRO A 151 -8.25 15.29 9.45
N PRO A 152 -8.66 16.37 8.75
CA PRO A 152 -8.58 17.71 9.31
C PRO A 152 -9.54 17.84 10.50
N ALA A 153 -9.40 18.93 11.25
CA ALA A 153 -10.17 19.15 12.48
C ALA A 153 -11.64 19.55 12.26
N ASP A 154 -12.08 19.73 11.01
CA ASP A 154 -13.43 20.20 10.68
C ASP A 154 -14.48 19.08 10.86
N PRO A 155 -15.66 19.36 11.45
CA PRO A 155 -16.78 18.43 11.58
C PRO A 155 -17.21 17.71 10.29
N VAL A 156 -17.10 18.37 9.12
CA VAL A 156 -17.69 17.87 7.88
C VAL A 156 -16.63 17.68 6.82
N LEU A 157 -16.35 16.42 6.48
CA LEU A 157 -15.46 16.06 5.41
C LEU A 157 -16.20 15.40 4.27
N PRO A 158 -15.96 15.83 3.01
CA PRO A 158 -16.46 15.09 1.88
C PRO A 158 -15.83 13.70 1.85
N ALA A 159 -16.56 12.74 1.30
CA ALA A 159 -16.02 11.41 1.05
C ALA A 159 -14.71 11.50 0.26
N VAL A 160 -13.76 10.62 0.62
CA VAL A 160 -12.58 10.41 -0.21
C VAL A 160 -13.06 9.89 -1.56
N LYS A 161 -12.44 10.37 -2.64
CA LYS A 161 -12.78 9.88 -3.99
C LYS A 161 -12.57 8.38 -4.06
N TRP A 162 -13.47 7.69 -4.73
CA TRP A 162 -13.32 6.27 -5.07
C TRP A 162 -12.01 6.03 -5.82
N HIS A 163 -11.17 5.15 -5.28
CA HIS A 163 -9.87 4.83 -5.84
C HIS A 163 -9.54 3.35 -5.65
N CYS A 164 -8.52 2.92 -6.38
CA CYS A 164 -7.77 1.71 -6.07
C CYS A 164 -6.35 2.16 -5.78
N ASP A 165 -5.66 1.41 -4.94
CA ASP A 165 -4.26 1.68 -4.67
C ASP A 165 -3.39 1.29 -5.87
N THR A 166 -2.15 1.74 -5.84
CA THR A 166 -1.09 1.25 -6.71
C THR A 166 -0.18 0.30 -5.94
N ASN A 167 -0.75 -0.51 -5.04
CA ASN A 167 -0.02 -1.47 -4.20
C ASN A 167 -0.68 -2.86 -4.36
N SER A 168 0.08 -3.93 -4.14
CA SER A 168 -0.45 -5.29 -4.26
C SER A 168 -1.42 -5.62 -3.14
N ILE A 169 -0.90 -5.84 -1.94
CA ILE A 169 -1.70 -6.18 -0.75
C ILE A 169 -1.62 -5.00 0.20
N VAL A 170 -2.77 -4.51 0.67
CA VAL A 170 -2.84 -3.36 1.58
C VAL A 170 -3.48 -3.79 2.88
N LEU A 171 -2.85 -3.43 3.98
CA LEU A 171 -3.35 -3.53 5.33
C LEU A 171 -3.83 -2.15 5.77
N VAL A 172 -5.10 -2.02 6.14
CA VAL A 172 -5.67 -0.77 6.70
C VAL A 172 -6.07 -1.03 8.14
N VAL A 173 -5.49 -0.30 9.07
CA VAL A 173 -5.74 -0.38 10.51
C VAL A 173 -6.50 0.86 10.96
N ASN A 174 -7.58 0.67 11.71
CA ASN A 174 -8.24 1.76 12.42
C ASN A 174 -7.49 2.06 13.73
N VAL A 175 -6.95 3.27 13.88
CA VAL A 175 -6.10 3.62 15.04
C VAL A 175 -6.94 4.02 16.25
N PHE A 176 -8.07 4.67 15.99
CA PHE A 176 -9.01 5.17 17.01
C PHE A 176 -10.36 4.53 16.82
N ASP A 177 -11.18 4.50 17.86
CA ASP A 177 -12.54 4.01 17.75
C ASP A 177 -13.38 5.04 17.00
N THR A 178 -14.16 4.58 16.04
CA THR A 178 -15.04 5.40 15.21
C THR A 178 -16.49 4.95 15.28
N ALA A 179 -16.86 4.07 16.23
CA ALA A 179 -18.22 3.58 16.37
C ALA A 179 -19.26 4.68 16.67
N ASP A 180 -18.84 5.74 17.35
CA ASP A 180 -19.68 6.88 17.71
C ASP A 180 -19.64 8.01 16.65
N LEU A 181 -18.87 7.85 15.56
CA LEU A 181 -18.78 8.85 14.50
C LEU A 181 -19.87 8.62 13.46
N ASP A 182 -20.44 9.71 12.96
CA ASP A 182 -21.35 9.67 11.83
C ASP A 182 -20.55 9.73 10.51
N GLY A 183 -20.29 8.56 9.92
CA GLY A 183 -19.55 8.40 8.68
C GLY A 183 -18.03 8.30 8.84
N GLY A 184 -17.29 8.50 7.75
CA GLY A 184 -15.85 8.20 7.70
C GLY A 184 -15.53 6.70 7.53
N ASP A 185 -16.54 5.88 7.28
CA ASP A 185 -16.44 4.43 7.15
C ASP A 185 -15.55 4.02 5.99
N PHE A 186 -14.76 2.98 6.17
CA PHE A 186 -14.19 2.26 5.04
C PHE A 186 -15.32 1.64 4.23
N GLN A 187 -15.36 1.90 2.93
CA GLN A 187 -16.34 1.36 2.00
C GLN A 187 -15.65 0.80 0.76
N PHE A 188 -16.17 -0.30 0.23
CA PHE A 188 -15.72 -0.84 -1.06
C PHE A 188 -16.89 -1.12 -2.00
N PHE A 189 -16.62 -1.13 -3.29
CA PHE A 189 -17.58 -1.45 -4.34
C PHE A 189 -17.71 -2.96 -4.48
N ASP A 190 -18.94 -3.47 -4.41
CA ASP A 190 -19.28 -4.86 -4.67
C ASP A 190 -19.28 -5.15 -6.16
N GLY A 191 -18.09 -5.28 -6.75
CA GLY A 191 -17.91 -5.58 -8.16
C GLY A 191 -16.47 -5.37 -8.63
N PRO A 192 -16.19 -5.69 -9.91
CA PRO A 192 -14.87 -5.52 -10.46
C PRO A 192 -14.64 -4.02 -10.69
N ARG A 193 -13.42 -3.57 -10.45
CA ARG A 193 -13.11 -2.13 -10.40
C ARG A 193 -13.39 -1.39 -11.70
N ASN A 194 -13.32 -2.05 -12.85
CA ASN A 194 -13.61 -1.46 -14.15
C ASN A 194 -15.09 -1.06 -14.25
N LEU A 195 -16.02 -1.87 -13.72
CA LEU A 195 -17.43 -1.51 -13.66
C LEU A 195 -17.67 -0.35 -12.69
N GLY A 196 -17.02 -0.38 -11.52
CA GLY A 196 -17.08 0.73 -10.57
C GLY A 196 -16.52 2.03 -11.17
N ARG A 197 -15.42 1.94 -11.92
CA ARG A 197 -14.80 3.07 -12.63
C ARG A 197 -15.69 3.61 -13.75
N ALA A 198 -16.43 2.76 -14.46
CA ALA A 198 -17.33 3.18 -15.52
C ALA A 198 -18.41 4.16 -15.02
N PHE A 199 -18.98 3.94 -13.83
CA PHE A 199 -19.89 4.91 -13.20
C PHE A 199 -19.19 6.26 -12.99
N LEU A 200 -17.98 6.24 -12.42
CA LEU A 200 -17.23 7.46 -12.12
C LEU A 200 -16.81 8.24 -13.38
N ASP A 201 -16.40 7.52 -14.43
CA ASP A 201 -16.00 8.12 -15.71
C ASP A 201 -17.21 8.73 -16.45
N ALA A 202 -18.41 8.17 -16.25
CA ALA A 202 -19.68 8.73 -16.72
C ALA A 202 -20.17 9.92 -15.88
N GLY A 203 -19.50 10.24 -14.76
CA GLY A 203 -19.95 11.26 -13.81
C GLY A 203 -21.14 10.83 -12.95
N GLU A 204 -21.44 9.53 -12.90
CA GLU A 204 -22.51 8.95 -12.11
C GLU A 204 -22.03 8.57 -10.69
N GLU A 205 -22.97 8.49 -9.76
CA GLU A 205 -22.70 7.96 -8.42
C GLU A 205 -22.68 6.43 -8.45
N VAL A 206 -21.80 5.84 -7.64
CA VAL A 206 -21.81 4.39 -7.40
C VAL A 206 -23.13 4.03 -6.69
N PRO A 207 -23.93 3.08 -7.21
CA PRO A 207 -25.21 2.74 -6.60
C PRO A 207 -25.07 2.26 -5.16
N GLU A 208 -25.88 2.77 -4.23
CA GLU A 208 -25.81 2.43 -2.79
C GLU A 208 -25.91 0.92 -2.54
N SER A 209 -26.75 0.22 -3.31
CA SER A 209 -26.89 -1.25 -3.27
C SER A 209 -25.60 -2.02 -3.60
N ARG A 210 -24.57 -1.36 -4.13
CA ARG A 210 -23.27 -1.92 -4.51
C ARG A 210 -22.14 -1.39 -3.63
N ILE A 211 -22.47 -0.72 -2.53
CA ILE A 211 -21.51 -0.22 -1.55
C ILE A 211 -21.55 -1.13 -0.32
N VAL A 212 -20.39 -1.67 0.05
CA VAL A 212 -20.25 -2.50 1.24
C VAL A 212 -19.49 -1.74 2.31
N THR A 213 -20.07 -1.69 3.51
CA THR A 213 -19.46 -1.12 4.72
C THR A 213 -19.16 -2.26 5.70
N PRO A 214 -17.92 -2.78 5.78
CA PRO A 214 -17.61 -3.99 6.53
C PRO A 214 -17.54 -3.80 8.06
N GLY A 215 -17.74 -2.57 8.58
CA GLY A 215 -17.77 -2.30 10.01
C GLY A 215 -16.39 -2.18 10.67
N LEU A 216 -15.39 -1.64 9.96
CA LEU A 216 -14.07 -1.32 10.50
C LEU A 216 -14.17 -0.07 11.42
N VAL A 217 -14.68 -0.27 12.65
CA VAL A 217 -14.95 0.84 13.58
C VAL A 217 -14.08 0.82 14.84
N ARG A 218 -13.63 -0.36 15.29
CA ARG A 218 -12.90 -0.47 16.56
C ARG A 218 -11.41 -0.17 16.40
N ALA A 219 -10.83 0.52 17.37
CA ALA A 219 -9.38 0.75 17.42
C ALA A 219 -8.60 -0.58 17.45
N GLY A 220 -7.51 -0.66 16.69
CA GLY A 220 -6.66 -1.85 16.60
C GLY A 220 -7.21 -2.98 15.74
N TRP A 221 -8.32 -2.74 15.05
CA TRP A 221 -8.85 -3.65 14.03
C TRP A 221 -8.33 -3.25 12.66
N ALA A 222 -8.28 -4.22 11.77
CA ALA A 222 -7.75 -4.03 10.43
C ALA A 222 -8.55 -4.78 9.37
N VAL A 223 -8.39 -4.37 8.12
CA VAL A 223 -8.77 -5.12 6.91
C VAL A 223 -7.54 -5.34 6.04
N LEU A 224 -7.52 -6.45 5.32
CA LEU A 224 -6.59 -6.71 4.23
C LEU A 224 -7.35 -6.66 2.91
N LEU A 225 -6.75 -6.08 1.88
CA LEU A 225 -7.33 -6.03 0.54
C LEU A 225 -6.26 -6.12 -0.56
N GLN A 226 -6.68 -6.57 -1.75
CA GLN A 226 -5.94 -6.40 -2.99
C GLN A 226 -6.07 -4.94 -3.43
N GLY A 227 -5.07 -4.11 -3.09
CA GLY A 227 -5.16 -2.65 -3.21
C GLY A 227 -5.49 -2.18 -4.63
N ALA A 228 -4.83 -2.77 -5.62
CA ALA A 228 -5.07 -2.45 -7.02
C ALA A 228 -6.40 -2.99 -7.58
N ALA A 229 -7.01 -4.00 -6.95
CA ALA A 229 -8.22 -4.64 -7.44
C ALA A 229 -9.51 -4.15 -6.77
N VAL A 230 -9.45 -3.70 -5.52
CA VAL A 230 -10.66 -3.29 -4.78
C VAL A 230 -10.87 -1.79 -4.93
N LEU A 231 -11.97 -1.38 -5.57
CA LEU A 231 -12.37 0.02 -5.62
C LEU A 231 -12.98 0.39 -4.27
N HIS A 232 -12.36 1.35 -3.57
CA HIS A 232 -12.71 1.68 -2.20
C HIS A 232 -12.60 3.19 -1.91
N ARG A 233 -13.13 3.58 -0.75
CA ARG A 233 -13.07 4.95 -0.21
C ARG A 233 -13.25 4.98 1.30
N ALA A 234 -13.04 6.16 1.88
CA ALA A 234 -13.67 6.54 3.14
C ALA A 234 -14.95 7.35 2.84
N SER A 235 -16.06 7.03 3.49
CA SER A 235 -17.32 7.79 3.38
C SER A 235 -17.16 9.20 3.99
N SER A 236 -18.11 10.10 3.70
CA SER A 236 -18.10 11.44 4.29
C SER A 236 -18.17 11.35 5.82
N LEU A 237 -17.35 12.13 6.52
CA LEU A 237 -17.44 12.27 7.97
C LEU A 237 -18.32 13.49 8.29
N ARG A 238 -19.37 13.31 9.09
CA ARG A 238 -20.38 14.35 9.39
C ARG A 238 -20.27 14.90 10.81
N THR A 239 -19.51 14.24 11.68
CA THR A 239 -19.24 14.67 13.06
C THR A 239 -17.74 14.78 13.31
N PRO A 240 -17.25 15.77 14.08
CA PRO A 240 -15.84 15.84 14.45
C PRO A 240 -15.38 14.59 15.19
N GLY A 241 -14.19 14.09 14.87
CA GLY A 241 -13.62 12.92 15.55
C GLY A 241 -12.21 12.56 15.11
N GLU A 242 -11.50 11.80 15.94
CA GLU A 242 -10.20 11.24 15.59
C GLU A 242 -10.39 10.02 14.67
N ARG A 243 -10.49 10.22 13.35
CA ARG A 243 -10.58 9.12 12.36
C ARG A 243 -9.25 8.81 11.67
N VAL A 244 -8.21 8.53 12.45
CA VAL A 244 -6.89 8.18 11.87
C VAL A 244 -6.86 6.71 11.48
N THR A 245 -6.48 6.45 10.23
CA THR A 245 -6.11 5.09 9.79
C THR A 245 -4.63 5.03 9.49
N MET A 246 -4.00 3.92 9.88
CA MET A 246 -2.67 3.57 9.42
C MET A 246 -2.81 2.56 8.29
N ALA A 247 -2.05 2.71 7.21
CA ALA A 247 -1.99 1.68 6.18
C ALA A 247 -0.57 1.35 5.78
N SER A 248 -0.39 0.10 5.35
CA SER A 248 0.89 -0.45 4.89
C SER A 248 0.65 -1.36 3.71
N ALA A 249 1.61 -1.40 2.80
CA ALA A 249 1.61 -2.29 1.66
C ALA A 249 2.57 -3.48 1.85
N PHE A 250 2.15 -4.61 1.32
CA PHE A 250 2.91 -5.85 1.24
C PHE A 250 2.91 -6.34 -0.21
N ASP A 251 4.03 -6.93 -0.62
CA ASP A 251 4.19 -7.54 -1.93
C ASP A 251 4.29 -9.07 -1.79
N PRO A 252 3.82 -9.83 -2.78
CA PRO A 252 4.08 -11.27 -2.80
C PRO A 252 5.58 -11.53 -2.89
N VAL A 253 6.04 -12.57 -2.18
CA VAL A 253 7.41 -13.04 -2.33
C VAL A 253 7.64 -13.48 -3.78
N ASP A 254 6.65 -14.15 -4.37
CA ASP A 254 6.65 -14.55 -5.78
C ASP A 254 6.52 -13.32 -6.70
N ALA A 255 7.61 -12.98 -7.39
CA ALA A 255 7.65 -11.86 -8.32
C ALA A 255 7.20 -12.24 -9.74
N THR A 256 6.69 -13.46 -9.97
CA THR A 256 6.06 -13.82 -11.26
C THR A 256 4.70 -13.17 -11.44
N PHE A 257 4.03 -12.80 -10.35
CA PHE A 257 2.83 -11.97 -10.42
C PHE A 257 3.19 -10.58 -10.97
N PRO A 258 2.36 -10.03 -11.89
CA PRO A 258 2.53 -8.66 -12.37
C PRO A 258 2.54 -7.67 -11.20
N ASP A 259 3.38 -6.64 -11.31
CA ASP A 259 3.51 -5.64 -10.26
C ASP A 259 2.46 -4.53 -10.41
N PRO A 260 1.53 -4.36 -9.47
CA PRO A 260 0.60 -3.23 -9.49
C PRO A 260 1.23 -1.91 -9.03
N ASN A 261 2.50 -1.92 -8.60
CA ASN A 261 3.21 -0.71 -8.20
C ASN A 261 3.50 0.20 -9.40
N ARG A 262 2.63 1.20 -9.58
CA ARG A 262 2.71 2.23 -10.65
C ARG A 262 3.29 3.54 -10.19
N PHE A 263 4.19 3.41 -9.23
CA PHE A 263 4.94 4.51 -8.70
C PHE A 263 6.08 4.84 -9.69
N TYR A 264 5.94 5.97 -10.39
CA TYR A 264 6.94 6.46 -11.35
C TYR A 264 7.44 7.84 -10.91
N PRO A 265 8.73 7.98 -10.56
CA PRO A 265 9.35 9.27 -10.29
C PRO A 265 9.20 10.20 -11.50
N LEU A 266 8.78 11.43 -11.25
CA LEU A 266 8.60 12.42 -12.31
C LEU A 266 9.85 13.26 -12.53
N VAL A 267 10.10 13.67 -13.78
CA VAL A 267 11.07 14.73 -14.08
C VAL A 267 10.64 16.00 -13.34
N ARG A 268 11.57 16.63 -12.65
CA ARG A 268 11.34 17.88 -11.94
C ARG A 268 11.77 19.07 -12.77
N GLU A 269 10.86 20.04 -12.92
CA GLU A 269 11.14 21.31 -13.57
C GLU A 269 11.69 22.36 -12.59
N ASP A 270 11.53 22.17 -11.28
CA ASP A 270 11.93 23.11 -10.23
C ASP A 270 13.10 22.63 -9.36
N ALA A 271 14.06 23.53 -9.10
CA ALA A 271 15.21 23.31 -8.21
C ALA A 271 14.88 23.60 -6.72
N GLY A 272 13.59 23.60 -6.36
CA GLY A 272 13.12 23.91 -5.01
C GLY A 272 13.45 22.83 -3.98
N ALA A 273 13.18 23.12 -2.70
CA ALA A 273 13.32 22.15 -1.64
C ALA A 273 12.39 20.94 -1.87
N VAL A 274 12.99 19.76 -2.01
CA VAL A 274 12.29 18.49 -2.24
C VAL A 274 11.85 17.90 -0.90
N SER A 275 10.68 17.26 -0.83
CA SER A 275 10.30 16.51 0.37
C SER A 275 11.15 15.23 0.52
N ALA A 276 11.34 14.74 1.74
CA ALA A 276 12.09 13.50 1.95
C ALA A 276 11.48 12.29 1.22
N GLU A 277 10.15 12.29 1.02
CA GLU A 277 9.48 11.27 0.18
C GLU A 277 9.96 11.37 -1.26
N ILE A 278 9.88 12.55 -1.90
CA ILE A 278 10.25 12.67 -3.32
C ILE A 278 11.73 12.33 -3.55
N GLU A 279 12.62 12.60 -2.59
CA GLU A 279 14.01 12.16 -2.67
C GLU A 279 14.17 10.64 -2.57
N SER A 280 13.35 9.97 -1.75
CA SER A 280 13.46 8.51 -1.57
C SER A 280 12.89 7.73 -2.75
N GLN A 281 11.96 8.30 -3.50
CA GLN A 281 11.23 7.67 -4.60
C GLN A 281 12.12 6.92 -5.61
N PHE A 282 13.22 7.53 -6.08
CA PHE A 282 14.13 6.89 -7.02
C PHE A 282 14.84 5.67 -6.41
N PHE A 283 15.31 5.81 -5.18
CA PHE A 283 16.03 4.77 -4.47
C PHE A 283 15.11 3.60 -4.10
N GLU A 284 13.91 3.91 -3.64
CA GLU A 284 12.88 2.92 -3.29
C GLU A 284 12.42 2.14 -4.51
N LEU A 285 12.15 2.80 -5.64
CA LEU A 285 11.83 2.14 -6.91
C LEU A 285 12.96 1.20 -7.34
N ALA A 286 14.22 1.67 -7.29
CA ALA A 286 15.38 0.86 -7.65
C ALA A 286 15.48 -0.41 -6.78
N ARG A 287 15.29 -0.30 -5.47
CA ARG A 287 15.29 -1.46 -4.55
C ARG A 287 14.15 -2.42 -4.85
N HIS A 288 12.95 -1.90 -5.07
CA HIS A 288 11.77 -2.71 -5.38
C HIS A 288 11.96 -3.56 -6.63
N ARG A 289 12.38 -2.91 -7.72
CA ARG A 289 12.59 -3.56 -9.03
C ARG A 289 13.82 -4.47 -9.03
N ALA A 290 14.88 -4.11 -8.30
CA ALA A 290 16.04 -4.99 -8.10
C ALA A 290 15.67 -6.27 -7.34
N ARG A 291 14.84 -6.17 -6.29
CA ARG A 291 14.39 -7.35 -5.54
C ARG A 291 13.55 -8.28 -6.40
N ARG A 292 12.61 -7.74 -7.18
CA ARG A 292 11.79 -8.53 -8.10
C ARG A 292 12.65 -9.24 -9.16
N SER A 293 13.62 -8.53 -9.76
CA SER A 293 14.57 -9.12 -10.70
C SER A 293 15.45 -10.20 -10.07
N ALA A 294 15.93 -9.99 -8.84
CA ALA A 294 16.69 -10.99 -8.10
C ALA A 294 15.90 -12.29 -7.88
N TYR A 295 14.60 -12.19 -7.53
CA TYR A 295 13.72 -13.34 -7.44
C TYR A 295 13.59 -14.08 -8.79
N LEU A 296 13.35 -13.35 -9.88
CA LEU A 296 13.18 -13.94 -11.22
C LEU A 296 14.46 -14.62 -11.71
N LEU A 297 15.64 -14.03 -11.46
CA LEU A 297 16.94 -14.63 -11.77
C LEU A 297 17.22 -15.88 -10.92
N GLU A 298 16.90 -15.87 -9.63
CA GLU A 298 17.04 -17.05 -8.77
C GLU A 298 16.13 -18.18 -9.23
N ARG A 299 14.89 -17.86 -9.60
CA ARG A 299 13.95 -18.82 -10.21
C ARG A 299 14.47 -19.37 -11.54
N TYR A 300 15.01 -18.53 -12.41
CA TYR A 300 15.63 -18.97 -13.67
C TYR A 300 16.76 -19.99 -13.41
N LEU A 301 17.64 -19.74 -12.44
CA LEU A 301 18.71 -20.68 -12.09
C LEU A 301 18.18 -22.04 -11.57
N GLN A 302 17.01 -22.04 -10.93
CA GLN A 302 16.42 -23.24 -10.33
C GLN A 302 15.55 -24.04 -11.31
N GLU A 303 14.85 -23.36 -12.23
CA GLU A 303 13.75 -23.93 -13.01
C GLU A 303 13.92 -23.85 -14.53
N ALA A 304 14.94 -23.14 -15.03
CA ALA A 304 15.17 -23.04 -16.48
C ALA A 304 15.34 -24.43 -17.10
N THR A 305 14.63 -24.66 -18.21
CA THR A 305 14.77 -25.90 -18.98
C THR A 305 15.90 -25.75 -19.99
N TRP A 306 16.77 -26.76 -20.08
CA TRP A 306 17.84 -26.76 -21.07
C TRP A 306 17.26 -26.63 -22.50
N THR A 307 17.83 -25.74 -23.29
CA THR A 307 17.50 -25.55 -24.70
C THR A 307 18.76 -25.13 -25.47
N PRO A 308 18.94 -25.59 -26.72
CA PRO A 308 20.03 -25.13 -27.57
C PRO A 308 19.70 -23.81 -28.27
N ASN A 309 18.47 -23.29 -28.15
CA ASN A 309 18.05 -22.06 -28.84
C ASN A 309 18.48 -20.82 -28.04
N PRO A 310 19.49 -20.05 -28.51
CA PRO A 310 19.96 -18.86 -27.80
C PRO A 310 18.90 -17.75 -27.70
N GLU A 311 17.94 -17.68 -28.61
CA GLU A 311 16.88 -16.66 -28.57
C GLU A 311 15.92 -16.88 -27.40
N VAL A 312 15.61 -18.14 -27.08
CA VAL A 312 14.77 -18.48 -25.91
C VAL A 312 15.51 -18.13 -24.62
N ILE A 313 16.79 -18.47 -24.52
CA ILE A 313 17.63 -18.14 -23.37
C ILE A 313 17.70 -16.62 -23.16
N ALA A 314 17.94 -15.86 -24.24
CA ALA A 314 17.99 -14.40 -24.18
C ALA A 314 16.65 -13.81 -23.75
N ALA A 315 15.54 -14.26 -24.33
CA ALA A 315 14.20 -13.79 -23.98
C ALA A 315 13.85 -14.09 -22.51
N ASP A 316 14.29 -15.22 -21.96
CA ASP A 316 14.06 -15.57 -20.56
C ASP A 316 14.83 -14.66 -19.60
N LEU A 317 16.11 -14.41 -19.91
CA LEU A 317 16.94 -13.48 -19.14
C LEU A 317 16.42 -12.04 -19.26
N ASP A 318 16.03 -11.59 -20.44
CA ASP A 318 15.43 -10.27 -20.67
C ASP A 318 14.20 -10.06 -19.80
N ARG A 319 13.31 -11.06 -19.70
CA ARG A 319 12.15 -10.98 -18.79
C ARG A 319 12.57 -10.87 -17.32
N CYS A 320 13.63 -11.55 -16.91
CA CYS A 320 14.11 -11.48 -15.53
C CYS A 320 14.65 -10.09 -15.16
N VAL A 321 15.20 -9.34 -16.12
CA VAL A 321 15.83 -8.02 -15.88
C VAL A 321 15.05 -6.83 -16.44
N ALA A 322 13.92 -7.05 -17.12
CA ALA A 322 13.13 -6.03 -17.80
C ALA A 322 12.82 -4.83 -16.90
N GLU A 323 12.32 -5.11 -15.69
CA GLU A 323 11.97 -4.10 -14.69
C GLU A 323 13.16 -3.26 -14.21
N VAL A 324 14.35 -3.87 -14.11
CA VAL A 324 15.58 -3.15 -13.74
C VAL A 324 16.07 -2.29 -14.91
N ASN A 325 16.00 -2.80 -16.14
CA ASN A 325 16.36 -2.04 -17.34
C ASN A 325 15.45 -0.82 -17.55
N GLU A 326 14.16 -0.97 -17.31
CA GLU A 326 13.19 0.12 -17.30
C GLU A 326 13.53 1.15 -16.21
N THR A 327 13.79 0.68 -14.99
CA THR A 327 14.17 1.56 -13.89
C THR A 327 15.46 2.33 -14.20
N LEU A 328 16.44 1.68 -14.83
CA LEU A 328 17.67 2.31 -15.27
C LEU A 328 17.42 3.42 -16.30
N HIS A 329 16.46 3.21 -17.22
CA HIS A 329 16.03 4.23 -18.17
C HIS A 329 15.43 5.45 -17.46
N ILE A 330 14.47 5.22 -16.55
CA ILE A 330 13.83 6.28 -15.74
C ILE A 330 14.89 7.06 -14.94
N LEU A 331 15.81 6.36 -14.27
CA LEU A 331 16.86 6.99 -13.46
C LEU A 331 17.80 7.87 -14.28
N ARG A 332 18.20 7.41 -15.47
CA ARG A 332 19.10 8.16 -16.38
C ARG A 332 18.46 9.43 -16.92
N GLN A 333 17.13 9.47 -16.99
CA GLN A 333 16.36 10.65 -17.39
C GLN A 333 16.07 11.59 -16.21
N GLY A 334 16.38 11.18 -14.97
CA GLY A 334 16.00 11.93 -13.78
C GLY A 334 14.49 11.88 -13.51
N GLY A 335 13.81 10.82 -13.93
CA GLY A 335 12.36 10.65 -13.88
C GLY A 335 11.74 10.59 -15.28
N ILE A 336 10.42 10.47 -15.34
CA ILE A 336 9.64 10.56 -16.59
C ILE A 336 8.65 11.72 -16.53
N SER A 337 8.17 12.18 -17.68
CA SER A 337 7.14 13.22 -17.70
C SER A 337 5.82 12.73 -17.09
N ALA A 338 4.97 13.66 -16.64
CA ALA A 338 3.64 13.30 -16.15
C ALA A 338 2.77 12.60 -17.22
N ALA A 339 2.94 12.96 -18.50
CA ALA A 339 2.25 12.32 -19.61
C ALA A 339 2.71 10.87 -19.83
N GLU A 340 4.02 10.63 -19.80
CA GLU A 340 4.59 9.28 -19.87
C GLU A 340 4.15 8.44 -18.67
N ALA A 341 4.20 8.98 -17.45
CA ALA A 341 3.73 8.28 -16.27
C ALA A 341 2.24 7.89 -16.36
N ALA A 342 1.40 8.76 -16.92
CA ALA A 342 -0.01 8.46 -17.17
C ALA A 342 -0.20 7.37 -18.22
N ALA A 343 0.58 7.40 -19.32
CA ALA A 343 0.54 6.37 -20.35
C ALA A 343 0.96 5.00 -19.81
N LYS A 344 2.05 4.95 -19.04
CA LYS A 344 2.53 3.70 -18.41
C LYS A 344 1.54 3.15 -17.39
N ARG A 345 0.94 4.01 -16.57
CA ARG A 345 -0.14 3.61 -15.64
C ARG A 345 -1.31 2.94 -16.34
N LYS A 346 -1.64 3.43 -17.54
CA LYS A 346 -2.71 2.86 -18.37
C LYS A 346 -2.30 1.51 -18.96
N GLU A 347 -1.08 1.40 -19.48
CA GLU A 347 -0.51 0.14 -19.97
C GLU A 347 -0.50 -0.94 -18.88
N ASP A 348 0.00 -0.63 -17.68
CA ASP A 348 -0.02 -1.53 -16.52
C ASP A 348 -1.45 -1.90 -16.10
N ASP A 349 -2.41 -0.99 -16.25
CA ASP A 349 -3.84 -1.26 -16.03
C ASP A 349 -4.39 -2.26 -17.03
N GLU A 350 -4.07 -2.08 -18.31
CA GLU A 350 -4.45 -3.00 -19.37
C GLU A 350 -3.81 -4.37 -19.15
N GLN A 351 -2.53 -4.43 -18.76
CA GLN A 351 -1.85 -5.69 -18.47
C GLN A 351 -2.48 -6.45 -17.29
N LEU A 352 -2.88 -5.75 -16.23
CA LEU A 352 -3.48 -6.36 -15.05
C LEU A 352 -4.94 -6.77 -15.28
N PHE A 353 -5.72 -5.96 -16.00
CA PHE A 353 -7.18 -6.10 -16.04
C PHE A 353 -7.76 -6.41 -17.42
N SER A 354 -6.94 -6.62 -18.45
CA SER A 354 -7.43 -7.06 -19.77
C SER A 354 -7.79 -8.55 -19.77
N ASP A 355 -8.99 -8.89 -20.22
CA ASP A 355 -9.36 -10.29 -20.48
C ASP A 355 -8.76 -10.86 -21.77
N ARG A 356 -8.08 -10.05 -22.57
CA ARG A 356 -7.46 -10.47 -23.85
C ARG A 356 -6.34 -11.47 -23.64
#